data_AF-A0A4U6U017-F1
#
_entry.id   AF-A0A4U6U017-F1
#
_cell.length_a   1.000
_cell.length_b   1.000
_cell.length_c   1.000
_cell.angle_alpha   90.00
_cell.angle_beta   90.00
_cell.angle_gamma   90.00
#
_symmetry.space_group_name_H-M   'P 1'
#
loop_
_entity.id
_entity.type
_entity.pdbx_description
1 polymer ?
#
loop_
_entity_poly.entity_id
_entity_poly.type
_entity_poly.pdbx_seq_one_letter_code
_entity_poly.pdbx_strand_id
1 'polypeptide(L)'
;MVECNKEEAFRAREIAIKKMESNDFVGARKIVLEAQRLFPELGSISHLLTVCNVHCAAEVRVNGEMDWYGIFRVEEAANEAIIKKQYLNLTSSLHADKKRFPGAEAAFKLVSEAYSILHESMKRYRYDIKTNRNAFWTKCPSCKTQYQYYFRFLNKKVYCQQCGRRFFASALKEQAMPTSLGARIPVKAFRTRKRLAVNKATT
;
A
#
# COMPACT_ATOMS: atom_id res chain seq x y z
N MET A 1 -4.59 -33.49 -26.84
CA MET A 1 -4.81 -32.06 -26.56
C MET A 1 -4.19 -31.60 -25.23
N VAL A 2 -4.16 -32.43 -24.16
CA VAL A 2 -3.58 -32.04 -22.85
C VAL A 2 -2.05 -31.90 -22.86
N GLU A 3 -1.32 -32.71 -23.62
CA GLU A 3 0.15 -32.63 -23.71
C GLU A 3 0.67 -31.36 -24.38
N CYS A 4 -0.03 -30.84 -25.40
CA CYS A 4 0.35 -29.61 -26.10
C CYS A 4 0.27 -28.38 -25.16
N ASN A 5 -0.79 -28.31 -24.34
CA ASN A 5 -0.97 -27.23 -23.36
C ASN A 5 0.11 -27.26 -22.26
N LYS A 6 0.57 -28.46 -21.88
CA LYS A 6 1.66 -28.63 -20.90
C LYS A 6 2.99 -28.12 -21.46
N GLU A 7 3.38 -28.55 -22.65
CA GLU A 7 4.63 -28.09 -23.29
C GLU A 7 4.63 -26.59 -23.57
N GLU A 8 3.49 -26.04 -23.97
CA GLU A 8 3.32 -24.60 -24.15
C GLU A 8 3.47 -23.84 -22.83
N ALA A 9 2.88 -24.33 -21.74
CA ALA A 9 3.04 -23.73 -20.41
C ALA A 9 4.51 -23.77 -19.93
N PHE A 10 5.25 -24.86 -20.19
CA PHE A 10 6.69 -24.92 -19.92
C PHE A 10 7.48 -23.91 -20.75
N ARG A 11 7.20 -23.79 -22.06
CA ARG A 11 7.85 -22.79 -22.92
C ARG A 11 7.57 -21.36 -22.44
N ALA A 12 6.31 -21.06 -22.11
CA ALA A 12 5.91 -19.76 -21.55
C ALA A 12 6.67 -19.46 -20.24
N ARG A 13 6.82 -20.46 -19.36
CA ARG A 13 7.62 -20.31 -18.13
C ARG A 13 9.06 -19.90 -18.41
N GLU A 14 9.74 -20.59 -19.34
CA GLU A 14 11.14 -20.27 -19.66
C GLU A 14 11.28 -18.87 -20.30
N ILE A 15 10.31 -18.45 -21.13
CA ILE A 15 10.28 -17.09 -21.69
C ILE A 15 10.11 -16.05 -20.59
N ALA A 16 9.24 -16.31 -19.60
CA ALA A 16 9.06 -15.43 -18.45
C ALA A 16 10.36 -15.28 -17.64
N ILE A 17 11.09 -16.38 -17.41
CA ILE A 17 12.39 -16.33 -16.72
C ILE A 17 13.38 -15.43 -17.47
N LYS A 18 13.51 -15.59 -18.79
CA LYS A 18 14.37 -14.72 -19.61
C LYS A 18 13.97 -13.24 -19.51
N LYS A 19 12.67 -12.94 -19.45
CA LYS A 19 12.20 -11.56 -19.23
C LYS A 19 12.57 -11.04 -17.83
N MET A 20 12.54 -11.89 -16.81
CA MET A 20 12.98 -11.52 -15.47
C MET A 20 14.49 -11.24 -15.43
N GLU A 21 15.32 -11.99 -16.17
CA GLU A 21 16.75 -11.71 -16.32
C GLU A 21 17.01 -10.33 -16.96
N SER A 22 16.15 -9.91 -17.89
CA SER A 22 16.20 -8.57 -18.49
C SER A 22 15.50 -7.48 -17.65
N ASN A 23 15.13 -7.76 -16.39
CA ASN A 23 14.35 -6.88 -15.51
C ASN A 23 12.96 -6.46 -16.05
N ASP A 24 12.41 -7.14 -17.06
CA ASP A 24 11.05 -6.92 -17.57
C ASP A 24 10.04 -7.75 -16.77
N PHE A 25 9.83 -7.37 -15.50
CA PHE A 25 8.91 -8.08 -14.60
C PHE A 25 7.45 -7.92 -15.02
N VAL A 26 7.09 -6.81 -15.67
CA VAL A 26 5.72 -6.58 -16.17
C VAL A 26 5.41 -7.52 -17.33
N GLY A 27 6.33 -7.64 -18.29
CA GLY A 27 6.22 -8.60 -19.39
C GLY A 27 6.28 -10.04 -18.91
N ALA A 28 7.19 -10.36 -17.98
CA ALA A 28 7.27 -11.69 -17.38
C ALA A 28 5.95 -12.07 -16.71
N ARG A 29 5.35 -11.19 -15.90
CA ARG A 29 4.07 -11.43 -15.22
C ARG A 29 2.96 -11.84 -16.18
N LYS A 30 2.84 -11.16 -17.34
CA LYS A 30 1.82 -11.47 -18.35
C LYS A 30 1.98 -12.91 -18.87
N ILE A 31 3.21 -13.31 -19.13
CA ILE A 31 3.53 -14.65 -19.63
C ILE A 31 3.33 -15.72 -18.54
N VAL A 32 3.69 -15.42 -17.29
CA VAL A 32 3.45 -16.34 -16.16
C VAL A 32 1.95 -16.59 -15.95
N LEU A 33 1.12 -15.53 -16.04
CA LEU A 33 -0.33 -15.67 -15.96
C LEU A 33 -0.90 -16.53 -17.10
N GLU A 34 -0.35 -16.38 -18.30
CA GLU A 34 -0.74 -17.23 -19.43
C GLU A 34 -0.33 -18.69 -19.22
N ALA A 35 0.90 -18.93 -18.76
CA ALA A 35 1.36 -20.28 -18.39
C ALA A 35 0.45 -20.91 -17.31
N GLN A 36 -0.01 -20.10 -16.34
CA GLN A 36 -0.92 -20.55 -15.29
C GLN A 36 -2.28 -20.96 -15.84
N ARG A 37 -2.79 -20.21 -16.82
CA ARG A 37 -4.07 -20.49 -17.49
C ARG A 37 -4.00 -21.78 -18.32
N LEU A 38 -2.87 -22.00 -18.99
CA LEU A 38 -2.64 -23.19 -19.83
C LEU A 38 -2.49 -24.46 -18.99
N PHE A 39 -1.75 -24.38 -17.89
CA PHE A 39 -1.51 -25.53 -17.01
C PHE A 39 -1.39 -25.07 -15.53
N PRO A 40 -2.49 -24.98 -14.78
CA PRO A 40 -2.49 -24.51 -13.38
C PRO A 40 -1.62 -25.37 -12.44
N GLU A 41 -1.51 -26.66 -12.73
CA GLU A 41 -0.71 -27.64 -11.98
C GLU A 41 0.80 -27.55 -12.27
N LEU A 42 1.24 -26.57 -13.09
CA LEU A 42 2.67 -26.38 -13.35
C LEU A 42 3.36 -25.91 -12.06
N GLY A 43 4.07 -26.83 -11.41
CA GLY A 43 4.90 -26.52 -10.26
C GLY A 43 5.84 -25.33 -10.57
N SER A 44 5.99 -24.44 -9.58
CA SER A 44 6.78 -23.18 -9.61
C SER A 44 6.15 -21.93 -10.25
N ILE A 45 4.99 -22.00 -10.93
CA ILE A 45 4.31 -20.81 -11.46
C ILE A 45 3.96 -19.81 -10.35
N SER A 46 3.46 -20.31 -9.22
CA SER A 46 3.06 -19.48 -8.07
C SER A 46 4.21 -18.63 -7.54
N HIS A 47 5.43 -19.19 -7.51
CA HIS A 47 6.62 -18.49 -7.02
C HIS A 47 7.11 -17.45 -8.04
N LEU A 48 7.15 -17.78 -9.33
CA LEU A 48 7.45 -16.82 -10.41
C LEU A 48 6.49 -15.62 -10.38
N LEU A 49 5.20 -15.91 -10.23
CA LEU A 49 4.17 -14.88 -10.14
C LEU A 49 4.36 -14.01 -8.90
N THR A 50 4.78 -14.60 -7.78
CA THR A 50 5.10 -13.85 -6.55
C THR A 50 6.26 -12.89 -6.75
N VAL A 51 7.36 -13.35 -7.35
CA VAL A 51 8.51 -12.49 -7.66
C VAL A 51 8.08 -11.34 -8.60
N CYS A 52 7.37 -11.65 -9.68
CA CYS A 52 6.91 -10.64 -10.62
C CYS A 52 5.95 -9.63 -9.97
N ASN A 53 5.01 -10.08 -9.14
CA ASN A 53 4.05 -9.21 -8.46
C ASN A 53 4.74 -8.23 -7.50
N VAL A 54 5.72 -8.70 -6.73
CA VAL A 54 6.49 -7.84 -5.82
C VAL A 54 7.23 -6.76 -6.60
N HIS A 55 7.94 -7.11 -7.67
CA HIS A 55 8.65 -6.14 -8.51
C HIS A 55 7.72 -5.15 -9.20
N CYS A 56 6.63 -5.62 -9.80
CA CYS A 56 5.64 -4.74 -10.42
C CYS A 56 5.01 -3.77 -9.40
N ALA A 57 4.71 -4.24 -8.18
CA ALA A 57 4.17 -3.38 -7.12
C ALA A 57 5.21 -2.35 -6.65
N ALA A 58 6.50 -2.70 -6.67
CA ALA A 58 7.59 -1.80 -6.30
C ALA A 58 7.85 -0.67 -7.30
N GLU A 59 7.27 -0.71 -8.50
CA GLU A 59 7.27 0.42 -9.44
C GLU A 59 6.21 1.48 -9.08
N VAL A 60 5.18 1.10 -8.31
CA VAL A 60 4.08 2.01 -7.92
C VAL A 60 4.55 2.96 -6.82
N ARG A 61 4.16 4.24 -6.94
CA ARG A 61 4.40 5.28 -5.94
C ARG A 61 3.07 5.88 -5.49
N VAL A 62 2.91 6.03 -4.18
CA VAL A 62 1.76 6.72 -3.56
C VAL A 62 2.26 7.93 -2.80
N ASN A 63 1.88 9.11 -3.29
CA ASN A 63 2.37 10.39 -2.79
C ASN A 63 3.91 10.46 -2.71
N GLY A 64 4.60 9.89 -3.71
CA GLY A 64 6.07 9.86 -3.80
C GLY A 64 6.74 8.74 -2.99
N GLU A 65 6.03 8.04 -2.12
CA GLU A 65 6.54 6.91 -1.34
C GLU A 65 6.24 5.59 -2.05
N MET A 66 7.02 4.54 -1.80
CA MET A 66 6.79 3.20 -2.35
C MET A 66 5.53 2.57 -1.74
N ASP A 67 4.74 1.85 -2.55
CA ASP A 67 3.53 1.20 -2.05
C ASP A 67 3.83 -0.09 -1.27
N TRP A 68 4.12 0.06 0.03
CA TRP A 68 4.39 -1.09 0.90
C TRP A 68 3.19 -2.03 1.06
N TYR A 69 1.95 -1.54 1.00
CA TYR A 69 0.76 -2.40 1.06
C TYR A 69 0.61 -3.23 -0.22
N GLY A 70 0.84 -2.61 -1.38
CA GLY A 70 0.85 -3.27 -2.68
C GLY A 70 1.93 -4.34 -2.79
N ILE A 71 3.17 -4.01 -2.37
CA ILE A 71 4.29 -4.96 -2.34
C ILE A 71 4.00 -6.15 -1.43
N PHE A 72 3.46 -5.86 -0.25
CA PHE A 72 3.17 -6.89 0.76
C PHE A 72 1.86 -7.66 0.48
N ARG A 73 1.06 -7.17 -0.47
CA ARG A 73 -0.23 -7.73 -0.90
C ARG A 73 -1.23 -7.87 0.26
N VAL A 74 -1.35 -6.84 1.08
CA VAL A 74 -2.34 -6.77 2.16
C VAL A 74 -3.14 -5.47 2.10
N GLU A 75 -4.35 -5.52 2.63
CA GLU A 75 -5.18 -4.34 2.78
C GLU A 75 -4.67 -3.42 3.89
N GLU A 76 -4.99 -2.14 3.78
CA GLU A 76 -4.63 -1.12 4.78
C GLU A 76 -5.27 -1.37 6.14
N ALA A 77 -6.39 -2.10 6.18
CA ALA A 77 -7.08 -2.52 7.41
C ALA A 77 -6.48 -3.79 8.05
N ALA A 78 -5.47 -4.42 7.42
CA ALA A 78 -4.90 -5.66 7.92
C ALA A 78 -4.33 -5.50 9.34
N ASN A 79 -4.70 -6.40 10.24
CA ASN A 79 -4.17 -6.43 11.61
C ASN A 79 -2.78 -7.11 11.65
N GLU A 80 -2.14 -7.06 12.82
CA GLU A 80 -0.80 -7.62 13.02
C GLU A 80 -0.71 -9.13 12.70
N ALA A 81 -1.76 -9.90 13.03
CA ALA A 81 -1.81 -11.34 12.77
C ALA A 81 -1.84 -11.64 11.26
N ILE A 82 -2.62 -10.89 10.48
CA ILE A 82 -2.66 -10.99 9.02
C ILE A 82 -1.30 -10.63 8.42
N ILE A 83 -0.69 -9.54 8.92
CA ILE A 83 0.62 -9.09 8.44
C ILE A 83 1.70 -10.14 8.70
N LYS A 84 1.74 -10.70 9.91
CA LYS A 84 2.70 -11.74 10.28
C LYS A 84 2.50 -13.03 9.46
N LYS A 85 1.24 -13.46 9.28
CA LYS A 85 0.90 -14.63 8.44
C LYS A 85 1.36 -14.41 7.00
N GLN A 86 1.12 -13.24 6.45
CA GLN A 86 1.51 -12.92 5.08
C GLN A 86 3.03 -12.85 4.91
N TYR A 87 3.75 -12.33 5.89
CA TYR A 87 5.22 -12.36 5.89
C TYR A 87 5.74 -13.79 5.77
N LEU A 88 5.23 -14.71 6.60
CA LEU A 88 5.64 -16.12 6.56
C LEU A 88 5.33 -16.77 5.21
N ASN A 89 4.17 -16.48 4.62
CA ASN A 89 3.80 -16.99 3.30
C ASN A 89 4.74 -16.49 2.20
N LEU A 90 4.99 -15.18 2.13
CA LEU A 90 5.85 -14.58 1.10
C LEU A 90 7.31 -15.01 1.28
N THR A 91 7.80 -15.01 2.51
CA THR A 91 9.17 -15.46 2.79
C THR A 91 9.34 -16.94 2.47
N SER A 92 8.39 -17.82 2.81
CA SER A 92 8.43 -19.23 2.42
C SER A 92 8.47 -19.40 0.90
N SER A 93 7.61 -18.68 0.16
CA SER A 93 7.57 -18.69 -1.30
C SER A 93 8.87 -18.19 -1.94
N LEU A 94 9.52 -17.17 -1.36
CA LEU A 94 10.74 -16.57 -1.90
C LEU A 94 12.01 -17.31 -1.46
N HIS A 95 12.01 -17.91 -0.26
CA HIS A 95 13.12 -18.71 0.28
C HIS A 95 13.23 -20.08 -0.38
N ALA A 96 12.10 -20.73 -0.71
CA ALA A 96 12.07 -21.99 -1.44
C ALA A 96 12.82 -21.89 -2.79
N ASP A 97 12.92 -20.68 -3.35
CA ASP A 97 13.50 -20.39 -4.67
C ASP A 97 14.74 -19.50 -4.67
N LYS A 98 15.40 -19.30 -3.52
CA LYS A 98 16.61 -18.45 -3.41
C LYS A 98 17.77 -18.81 -4.36
N LYS A 99 17.71 -19.96 -5.03
CA LYS A 99 18.65 -20.38 -6.07
C LYS A 99 18.07 -20.51 -7.48
N ARG A 100 16.78 -20.21 -7.71
CA ARG A 100 16.08 -20.65 -8.92
C ARG A 100 15.54 -19.54 -9.83
N PHE A 101 15.15 -18.38 -9.30
CA PHE A 101 14.53 -17.34 -10.12
C PHE A 101 15.22 -15.97 -10.07
N PRO A 102 15.43 -15.30 -11.22
CA PRO A 102 15.97 -13.95 -11.28
C PRO A 102 15.12 -12.98 -10.45
N GLY A 103 15.77 -12.11 -9.69
CA GLY A 103 15.07 -11.11 -8.87
C GLY A 103 14.40 -11.62 -7.59
N ALA A 104 14.46 -12.92 -7.26
CA ALA A 104 13.86 -13.47 -6.04
C ALA A 104 14.45 -12.86 -4.75
N GLU A 105 15.78 -12.70 -4.68
CA GLU A 105 16.45 -12.08 -3.54
C GLU A 105 16.10 -10.58 -3.41
N ALA A 106 15.99 -9.87 -4.53
CA ALA A 106 15.55 -8.47 -4.53
C ALA A 106 14.09 -8.34 -4.07
N ALA A 107 13.21 -9.23 -4.52
CA ALA A 107 11.82 -9.31 -4.05
C ALA A 107 11.76 -9.61 -2.55
N PHE A 108 12.61 -10.52 -2.04
CA PHE A 108 12.70 -10.82 -0.61
C PHE A 108 13.09 -9.60 0.23
N LYS A 109 14.04 -8.79 -0.25
CA LYS A 109 14.43 -7.53 0.40
C LYS A 109 13.26 -6.55 0.45
N LEU A 110 12.54 -6.37 -0.65
CA LEU A 110 11.34 -5.51 -0.70
C LEU A 110 10.26 -5.97 0.29
N VAL A 111 9.98 -7.27 0.36
CA VAL A 111 9.01 -7.84 1.32
C VAL A 111 9.47 -7.65 2.76
N SER A 112 10.76 -7.81 3.04
CA SER A 112 11.34 -7.62 4.38
C SER A 112 11.26 -6.17 4.83
N GLU A 113 11.57 -5.22 3.94
CA GLU A 113 11.43 -3.79 4.17
C GLU A 113 9.97 -3.43 4.47
N ALA A 114 9.04 -3.90 3.63
CA ALA A 114 7.61 -3.69 3.80
C ALA A 114 7.12 -4.21 5.16
N TYR A 115 7.55 -5.43 5.55
CA TYR A 115 7.21 -5.99 6.86
C TYR A 115 7.72 -5.13 8.01
N SER A 116 8.97 -4.65 7.93
CA SER A 116 9.57 -3.81 8.98
C SER A 116 8.80 -2.50 9.22
N ILE A 117 8.15 -1.97 8.18
CA ILE A 117 7.36 -0.75 8.24
C ILE A 117 5.93 -1.06 8.71
N LEU A 118 5.29 -2.08 8.14
CA LEU A 118 3.88 -2.38 8.38
C LEU A 118 3.62 -3.13 9.70
N HIS A 119 4.59 -3.92 10.18
CA HIS A 119 4.46 -4.65 11.44
C HIS A 119 4.59 -3.72 12.66
N GLU A 120 5.42 -2.68 12.57
CA GLU A 120 5.63 -1.75 13.67
C GLU A 120 4.59 -0.62 13.64
N SER A 121 3.69 -0.62 14.62
CA SER A 121 2.54 0.32 14.70
C SER A 121 2.92 1.78 14.46
N MET A 122 4.04 2.26 15.00
CA MET A 122 4.45 3.65 14.85
C MET A 122 5.04 3.96 13.46
N LYS A 123 5.78 3.02 12.86
CA LYS A 123 6.30 3.17 11.49
C LYS A 123 5.16 3.12 10.47
N ARG A 124 4.24 2.17 10.62
CA ARG A 124 3.03 2.07 9.80
C ARG A 124 2.22 3.36 9.87
N TYR A 125 1.97 3.88 11.07
CA TYR A 125 1.27 5.16 11.24
C TYR A 125 1.96 6.33 10.52
N ARG A 126 3.29 6.44 10.62
CA ARG A 126 4.06 7.48 9.92
C ARG A 126 4.00 7.31 8.40
N TYR A 127 4.07 6.08 7.91
CA TYR A 127 3.95 5.76 6.50
C TYR A 127 2.56 6.10 5.96
N ASP A 128 1.49 5.73 6.67
CA ASP A 128 0.12 6.01 6.27
C ASP A 128 -0.17 7.52 6.22
N ILE A 129 0.46 8.30 7.11
CA ILE A 129 0.40 9.76 7.10
C ILE A 129 1.04 10.32 5.83
N LYS A 130 2.26 9.86 5.50
CA LYS A 130 3.02 10.31 4.34
C LYS A 130 2.30 9.97 3.03
N THR A 131 1.70 8.78 2.95
CA THR A 131 0.97 8.32 1.77
C THR A 131 -0.47 8.82 1.68
N ASN A 132 -0.95 9.52 2.72
CA ASN A 132 -2.34 9.99 2.83
C ASN A 132 -3.38 8.86 2.76
N ARG A 133 -2.99 7.62 3.06
CA ARG A 133 -3.84 6.41 3.02
C ARG A 133 -4.80 6.34 4.20
N ASN A 134 -4.40 6.86 5.35
CA ASN A 134 -5.22 6.85 6.57
C ASN A 134 -6.04 8.13 6.73
N ALA A 135 -6.65 8.65 5.65
CA ALA A 135 -7.40 9.89 5.65
C ALA A 135 -8.81 9.75 5.06
N PHE A 136 -9.73 10.57 5.55
CA PHE A 136 -11.11 10.66 5.09
C PHE A 136 -11.48 12.12 4.82
N TRP A 137 -12.39 12.31 3.87
CA TRP A 137 -13.01 13.60 3.63
C TRP A 137 -14.19 13.80 4.57
N THR A 138 -14.29 15.00 5.12
CA THR A 138 -15.44 15.48 5.90
C THR A 138 -15.91 16.81 5.35
N LYS A 139 -17.17 17.17 5.60
CA LYS A 139 -17.76 18.44 5.19
C LYS A 139 -18.28 19.19 6.41
N CYS A 140 -17.91 20.47 6.55
CA CYS A 140 -18.49 21.31 7.60
C CYS A 140 -19.99 21.48 7.35
N PRO A 141 -20.88 21.14 8.30
CA PRO A 141 -22.32 21.29 8.12
C PRO A 141 -22.77 22.74 7.93
N SER A 142 -22.04 23.70 8.53
CA SER A 142 -22.39 25.13 8.53
C SER A 142 -21.99 25.85 7.24
N CYS A 143 -20.71 25.80 6.85
CA CYS A 143 -20.22 26.56 5.68
C CYS A 143 -19.95 25.69 4.44
N LYS A 144 -20.20 24.38 4.52
CA LYS A 144 -20.03 23.41 3.44
C LYS A 144 -18.59 23.20 2.93
N THR A 145 -17.60 23.87 3.53
CA THR A 145 -16.17 23.62 3.24
C THR A 145 -15.80 22.18 3.55
N GLN A 146 -15.10 21.53 2.63
CA GLN A 146 -14.58 20.18 2.79
C GLN A 146 -13.16 20.21 3.37
N TYR A 147 -12.85 19.21 4.18
CA TYR A 147 -11.53 19.01 4.77
C TYR A 147 -11.15 17.54 4.68
N GLN A 148 -9.87 17.28 4.47
CA GLN A 148 -9.31 15.95 4.63
C GLN A 148 -8.69 15.83 6.03
N TYR A 149 -9.09 14.79 6.77
CA TYR A 149 -8.56 14.48 8.10
C TYR A 149 -8.10 13.03 8.17
N TYR A 150 -7.12 12.73 9.02
CA TYR A 150 -6.75 11.35 9.31
C TYR A 150 -7.87 10.62 10.07
N PHE A 151 -8.09 9.31 9.84
CA PHE A 151 -9.16 8.53 10.50
C PHE A 151 -9.12 8.57 12.03
N ARG A 152 -7.98 8.89 12.67
CA ARG A 152 -7.92 9.17 14.11
C ARG A 152 -8.88 10.29 14.57
N PHE A 153 -9.27 11.18 13.65
CA PHE A 153 -10.24 12.25 13.89
C PHE A 153 -11.67 11.83 13.56
N LEU A 154 -11.91 10.62 13.05
CA LEU A 154 -13.26 10.13 12.76
C LEU A 154 -14.09 10.15 14.05
N ASN A 155 -15.29 10.72 13.94
CA ASN A 155 -16.23 10.93 15.05
C ASN A 155 -15.67 11.79 16.20
N LYS A 156 -14.60 12.56 15.98
CA LYS A 156 -14.09 13.56 16.93
C LYS A 156 -14.60 14.96 16.59
N LYS A 157 -14.72 15.82 17.61
CA LYS A 157 -15.05 17.24 17.43
C LYS A 157 -13.83 17.99 16.90
N VAL A 158 -13.98 18.63 15.73
CA VAL A 158 -12.96 19.46 15.09
C VAL A 158 -13.51 20.87 14.85
N TYR A 159 -12.62 21.85 14.60
CA TYR A 159 -12.99 23.23 14.29
C TYR A 159 -12.88 23.48 12.79
N CYS A 160 -13.93 24.04 12.20
CA CYS A 160 -13.90 24.54 10.83
C CYS A 160 -12.96 25.75 10.74
N GLN A 161 -11.97 25.68 9.85
CA GLN A 161 -11.01 26.77 9.62
C GLN A 161 -11.63 27.97 8.90
N GLN A 162 -12.77 27.79 8.23
CA GLN A 162 -13.46 28.85 7.49
C GLN A 162 -14.43 29.65 8.35
N CYS A 163 -15.25 28.99 9.17
CA CYS A 163 -16.30 29.66 9.96
C CYS A 163 -16.11 29.56 11.47
N GLY A 164 -15.02 28.93 11.94
CA GLY A 164 -14.69 28.79 13.37
C GLY A 164 -15.59 27.83 14.16
N ARG A 165 -16.67 27.30 13.57
CA ARG A 165 -17.63 26.44 14.27
C ARG A 165 -17.07 25.04 14.51
N ARG A 166 -17.44 24.45 15.65
CA ARG A 166 -17.15 23.05 15.99
C ARG A 166 -18.13 22.13 15.27
N PHE A 167 -17.64 21.01 14.75
CA PHE A 167 -18.47 19.95 14.17
C PHE A 167 -17.81 18.59 14.36
N PHE A 168 -18.57 17.50 14.21
CA PHE A 168 -18.01 16.15 14.21
C PHE A 168 -17.43 15.83 12.83
N ALA A 169 -16.17 15.40 12.80
CA ALA A 169 -15.57 14.93 11.56
C ALA A 169 -16.15 13.55 11.23
N SER A 170 -16.99 13.51 10.20
CA SER A 170 -17.64 12.28 9.71
C SER A 170 -17.15 12.00 8.30
N ALA A 171 -16.89 10.72 8.00
CA ALA A 171 -16.52 10.30 6.66
C ALA A 171 -17.68 10.54 5.71
N LEU A 172 -17.43 11.27 4.63
CA LEU A 172 -18.33 11.34 3.51
C LEU A 172 -18.36 9.95 2.87
N LYS A 173 -19.56 9.34 2.75
CA LYS A 173 -19.74 8.12 1.96
C LYS A 173 -19.44 8.48 0.50
N GLU A 174 -18.39 7.92 -0.06
CA GLU A 174 -17.88 8.26 -1.39
C GLU A 174 -18.93 8.01 -2.50
N GLN A 175 -19.20 9.04 -3.29
CA GLN A 175 -19.30 8.87 -4.74
C GLN A 175 -17.92 9.26 -5.29
N ALA A 176 -17.30 8.30 -6.00
CA ALA A 176 -16.04 8.33 -6.74
C ALA A 176 -15.13 9.58 -6.66
N MET A 177 -13.85 9.34 -6.33
CA MET A 177 -12.74 10.28 -6.55
C MET A 177 -12.77 10.87 -7.97
N PRO A 178 -12.72 12.21 -8.13
CA PRO A 178 -12.04 12.80 -9.27
C PRO A 178 -10.54 12.78 -8.95
N THR A 179 -9.83 11.90 -9.64
CA THR A 179 -8.38 12.02 -9.80
C THR A 179 -8.09 13.36 -10.46
N SER A 180 -7.13 14.08 -9.89
CA SER A 180 -6.37 15.19 -10.46
C SER A 180 -6.90 16.63 -10.29
N LEU A 181 -5.93 17.48 -9.93
CA LEU A 181 -5.86 18.94 -9.98
C LEU A 181 -6.84 19.75 -9.12
N GLY A 182 -6.32 20.23 -7.97
CA GLY A 182 -6.70 21.54 -7.44
C GLY A 182 -7.47 21.57 -6.13
N ALA A 183 -6.91 21.03 -5.04
CA ALA A 183 -7.40 21.34 -3.69
C ALA A 183 -6.23 21.63 -2.74
N ARG A 184 -6.23 22.83 -2.14
CA ARG A 184 -5.17 23.33 -1.26
C ARG A 184 -4.99 22.41 -0.05
N ILE A 185 -3.78 21.88 0.11
CA ILE A 185 -3.32 21.21 1.33
C ILE A 185 -2.96 22.31 2.35
N PRO A 186 -3.65 22.46 3.50
CA PRO A 186 -3.15 23.30 4.57
C PRO A 186 -2.07 22.53 5.34
N VAL A 187 -0.80 22.66 4.90
CA VAL A 187 0.37 22.02 5.53
C VAL A 187 0.75 22.64 6.90
N LYS A 188 -0.04 23.58 7.44
CA LYS A 188 0.31 24.34 8.66
C LYS A 188 -0.76 24.25 9.73
N ALA A 189 -0.78 23.16 10.51
CA ALA A 189 -1.38 23.17 11.85
C ALA A 189 -0.87 22.06 12.79
N PHE A 190 0.42 21.68 12.72
CA PHE A 190 1.10 21.13 13.90
C PHE A 190 1.66 22.29 14.72
N ARG A 191 0.79 22.95 15.50
CA ARG A 191 1.23 23.73 16.66
C ARG A 191 0.46 23.24 17.87
N THR A 192 1.06 22.28 18.56
CA THR A 192 0.84 22.04 19.99
C THR A 192 1.11 23.35 20.74
N ARG A 193 0.07 24.13 21.03
CA ARG A 193 0.21 25.23 22.01
C ARG A 193 0.18 24.61 23.41
N LYS A 194 1.40 24.35 23.89
CA LYS A 194 1.79 24.24 25.29
C LYS A 194 1.17 25.44 26.05
N ARG A 195 0.46 25.16 27.15
CA ARG A 195 -0.04 26.18 28.10
C ARG A 195 1.13 27.04 28.56
N LEU A 196 0.98 28.36 28.48
CA LEU A 196 1.66 29.30 29.36
C LEU A 196 0.57 30.06 30.08
N ALA A 197 0.37 29.71 31.35
CA ALA A 197 -0.35 30.53 32.30
C ALA A 197 0.56 31.72 32.64
N VAL A 198 0.05 32.94 32.51
CA VAL A 198 0.63 34.12 33.15
C VAL A 198 -0.51 34.83 33.86
N ASN A 199 -0.38 34.83 35.19
CA ASN A 199 -1.23 35.54 36.13
C ASN A 199 -1.21 37.04 35.84
N LYS A 200 -2.36 37.71 35.99
CA LYS A 200 -2.37 39.12 36.38
C LYS A 200 -3.29 39.28 37.58
N ALA A 201 -2.63 39.63 38.68
CA ALA A 201 -3.21 40.06 39.93
C ALA A 201 -3.98 41.36 39.74
N THR A 202 -5.11 41.43 40.41
CA THR A 202 -5.95 42.60 40.62
C THR A 202 -5.23 43.56 41.58
N THR A 203 -5.25 44.84 41.28
CA THR A 203 -5.11 45.92 42.26
C THR A 203 -6.30 46.82 42.08
#